data_AF-K9ELM7-F1
#
_entry.id   AF-K9ELM7-F1
#
_cell.length_a   1.000
_cell.length_b   1.000
_cell.length_c   1.000
_cell.angle_alpha   90.00
_cell.angle_beta   90.00
_cell.angle_gamma   90.00
#
_symmetry.space_group_name_H-M   'P 1'
#
loop_
_entity.id
_entity.type
_entity.pdbx_description
1 polymer ?
#
loop_
_entity_poly.entity_id
_entity_poly.type
_entity_poly.pdbx_seq_one_letter_code
_entity_poly.pdbx_strand_id
1 'polypeptide(L)'
;MNGYDLTTTFYSFTNKPLTLTHVHTSGSKSLTEVYTYSYDYADRLLKLQHKLDGNTIVTLTEYTYNDLGHMEQKKLGGTAHSSTYSYNIRSWLTRITGGKF
;
A
#
# COMPACT_ATOMS: atom_id res chain seq x y z
N MET A 1 -20.38 -5.91 27.63
CA MET A 1 -19.06 -6.03 26.97
C MET A 1 -19.20 -7.09 25.89
N ASN A 2 -19.60 -6.72 24.68
CA ASN A 2 -19.58 -7.60 23.51
C ASN A 2 -19.03 -6.76 22.35
N GLY A 3 -17.97 -7.25 21.72
CA GLY A 3 -17.31 -6.65 20.57
C GLY A 3 -16.75 -7.77 19.71
N TYR A 4 -16.70 -7.56 18.41
CA TYR A 4 -16.16 -8.48 17.43
C TYR A 4 -15.43 -7.72 16.33
N ASP A 5 -14.52 -8.43 15.68
CA ASP A 5 -13.81 -7.97 14.51
C ASP A 5 -14.26 -8.76 13.29
N LEU A 6 -14.55 -8.05 12.20
CA LEU A 6 -14.88 -8.64 10.91
C LEU A 6 -13.89 -8.16 9.86
N THR A 7 -13.25 -9.10 9.17
CA THR A 7 -12.38 -8.84 8.04
C THR A 7 -13.05 -9.32 6.75
N THR A 8 -13.19 -8.44 5.77
CA THR A 8 -13.65 -8.79 4.41
C THR A 8 -12.58 -8.41 3.41
N THR A 9 -12.19 -9.36 2.56
CA THR A 9 -11.18 -9.13 1.51
C THR A 9 -11.77 -9.40 0.14
N PHE A 10 -11.67 -8.42 -0.75
CA PHE A 10 -11.92 -8.59 -2.17
C PHE A 10 -10.61 -8.88 -2.88
N TYR A 11 -10.58 -9.93 -3.72
CA TYR A 11 -9.38 -10.36 -4.42
C TYR A 11 -9.47 -10.11 -5.93
N SER A 12 -8.32 -9.90 -6.57
CA SER A 12 -8.16 -9.98 -8.02
C SER A 12 -8.29 -11.43 -8.49
N PHE A 13 -8.40 -11.63 -9.80
CA PHE A 13 -8.36 -12.96 -10.41
C PHE A 13 -7.05 -13.72 -10.10
N THR A 14 -5.95 -13.00 -9.90
CA THR A 14 -4.64 -13.52 -9.52
C THR A 14 -4.45 -13.66 -8.00
N ASN A 15 -5.54 -13.59 -7.22
CA ASN A 15 -5.55 -13.74 -5.77
C ASN A 15 -4.75 -12.66 -5.01
N LYS A 16 -4.71 -11.42 -5.53
CA LYS A 16 -4.17 -10.25 -4.82
C LYS A 16 -5.31 -9.47 -4.15
N PRO A 17 -5.16 -9.01 -2.90
CA PRO A 17 -6.20 -8.23 -2.25
C PRO A 17 -6.37 -6.89 -2.97
N LEU A 18 -7.55 -6.56 -3.48
CA LEU A 18 -7.89 -5.26 -4.05
C LEU A 18 -8.42 -4.31 -2.97
N THR A 19 -9.21 -4.85 -2.05
CA THR A 19 -9.75 -4.11 -0.91
C THR A 19 -9.81 -5.02 0.31
N LEU A 20 -9.35 -4.51 1.44
CA LEU A 20 -9.45 -5.15 2.75
C LEU A 20 -10.20 -4.20 3.68
N THR A 21 -11.33 -4.66 4.21
CA THR A 21 -12.13 -3.90 5.17
C THR A 21 -12.09 -4.58 6.52
N HIS A 22 -11.69 -3.85 7.56
CA HIS A 22 -11.82 -4.26 8.95
C HIS A 22 -12.93 -3.46 9.61
N VAL A 23 -13.81 -4.15 10.32
CA VAL A 23 -14.83 -3.53 11.18
C VAL A 23 -14.58 -4.01 12.59
N HIS A 24 -14.22 -3.09 13.48
CA HIS A 24 -14.01 -3.33 14.89
C HIS A 24 -15.22 -2.81 15.68
N THR A 25 -15.87 -3.65 16.48
CA THR A 25 -17.01 -3.24 17.31
C THR A 25 -16.71 -3.37 18.79
N SER A 26 -17.26 -2.45 19.59
CA SER A 26 -17.21 -2.52 21.05
C SER A 26 -18.46 -1.88 21.64
N GLY A 27 -19.39 -2.72 22.10
CA GLY A 27 -20.72 -2.26 22.54
C GLY A 27 -21.49 -1.60 21.40
N SER A 28 -21.85 -0.33 21.56
CA SER A 28 -22.54 0.47 20.53
C SER A 28 -21.59 1.23 19.60
N LYS A 29 -20.27 1.12 19.78
CA LYS A 29 -19.28 1.79 18.94
C LYS A 29 -18.77 0.84 17.85
N SER A 30 -18.49 1.41 16.68
CA SER A 30 -17.85 0.71 15.55
C SER A 30 -16.77 1.61 14.97
N LEU A 31 -15.69 0.99 14.49
CA LEU A 31 -14.60 1.62 13.74
C LEU A 31 -14.38 0.82 12.46
N THR A 32 -14.30 1.49 11.32
CA THR A 32 -14.08 0.84 10.01
C THR A 32 -12.75 1.30 9.42
N GLU A 33 -11.87 0.36 9.12
CA GLU A 33 -10.67 0.60 8.33
C GLU A 33 -10.86 0.02 6.93
N VAL A 34 -10.54 0.78 5.90
CA VAL A 34 -10.55 0.31 4.51
C VAL A 34 -9.16 0.51 3.92
N TYR A 35 -8.56 -0.58 3.43
CA TYR A 35 -7.31 -0.58 2.70
C TYR A 35 -7.58 -0.88 1.23
N THR A 36 -7.09 -0.04 0.34
CA THR A 36 -7.22 -0.23 -1.11
C THR A 36 -5.86 -0.41 -1.73
N TYR A 37 -5.72 -1.45 -2.55
CA TYR A 37 -4.47 -1.82 -3.20
C TYR A 37 -4.64 -1.68 -4.72
N SER A 38 -3.59 -1.25 -5.39
CA SER A 38 -3.50 -1.30 -6.85
C SER A 38 -2.20 -1.96 -7.26
N TYR A 39 -2.23 -2.66 -8.38
CA TYR A 39 -1.12 -3.44 -8.89
C TYR A 39 -0.88 -3.10 -10.35
N ASP A 40 0.33 -3.34 -10.82
CA ASP A 40 0.62 -3.32 -12.25
C ASP A 40 0.22 -4.65 -12.92
N TYR A 41 0.47 -4.74 -14.22
CA TYR A 41 0.14 -5.92 -15.03
C TYR A 41 0.90 -7.20 -14.60
N ALA A 42 1.96 -7.07 -13.79
CA ALA A 42 2.77 -8.17 -13.28
C ALA A 42 2.49 -8.45 -11.79
N ASP A 43 1.33 -8.02 -11.27
CA ASP A 43 0.89 -8.19 -9.89
C ASP A 43 1.82 -7.55 -8.82
N ARG A 44 2.61 -6.55 -9.19
CA ARG A 44 3.44 -5.78 -8.24
C ARG A 44 2.66 -4.60 -7.70
N LEU A 45 2.75 -4.35 -6.39
CA LEU A 45 1.99 -3.30 -5.69
C LEU A 45 2.42 -1.91 -6.18
N LEU A 46 1.51 -1.14 -6.75
CA LEU A 46 1.75 0.25 -7.14
C LEU A 46 1.39 1.23 -6.03
N LYS A 47 0.27 0.98 -5.33
CA LYS A 47 -0.24 1.91 -4.32
C LYS A 47 -1.05 1.18 -3.26
N LEU A 48 -0.85 1.58 -2.02
CA LEU A 48 -1.67 1.21 -0.87
C LEU A 48 -2.23 2.46 -0.22
N GLN A 49 -3.55 2.52 -0.10
CA GLN A 49 -4.28 3.61 0.55
C GLN A 49 -5.04 3.09 1.76
N HIS A 50 -5.26 3.96 2.73
CA HIS A 50 -6.01 3.66 3.95
C HIS A 50 -7.06 4.74 4.20
N LYS A 51 -8.23 4.32 4.69
CA LYS A 51 -9.31 5.20 5.14
C LYS A 51 -9.82 4.71 6.48
N LEU A 52 -9.91 5.62 7.44
CA LEU A 52 -10.52 5.39 8.73
C LEU A 52 -11.91 6.04 8.76
N ASP A 53 -12.96 5.24 8.89
CA ASP A 53 -14.37 5.66 8.85
C ASP A 53 -14.70 6.58 7.65
N GLY A 54 -15.27 7.75 7.93
CA GLY A 54 -15.60 8.79 6.96
C GLY A 54 -14.46 9.75 6.63
N ASN A 55 -13.26 9.56 7.21
CA ASN A 55 -12.15 10.49 7.03
C ASN A 55 -11.60 10.48 5.59
N THR A 56 -10.75 11.46 5.30
CA THR A 56 -10.03 11.50 4.03
C THR A 56 -9.12 10.28 3.86
N ILE A 57 -9.01 9.83 2.61
CA ILE A 57 -8.13 8.72 2.25
C ILE A 57 -6.68 9.21 2.34
N VAL A 58 -5.82 8.43 2.99
CA VAL A 58 -4.37 8.67 3.01
C VAL A 58 -3.66 7.62 2.17
N THR A 59 -2.62 8.04 1.45
CA THR A 59 -1.75 7.11 0.74
C THR A 59 -0.65 6.65 1.68
N LEU A 60 -0.60 5.36 2.01
CA LEU A 60 0.43 4.82 2.89
C LEU A 60 1.73 4.60 2.14
N THR A 61 1.64 4.06 0.92
CA THR A 61 2.80 3.87 0.06
C THR A 61 2.48 3.91 -1.43
N GLU A 62 3.45 4.37 -2.21
CA GLU A 62 3.47 4.32 -3.67
C GLU A 62 4.81 3.76 -4.16
N TYR A 63 4.76 2.91 -5.18
CA TYR A 63 5.93 2.33 -5.82
C TYR A 63 5.88 2.57 -7.33
N THR A 64 7.05 2.76 -7.93
CA THR A 64 7.23 2.66 -9.37
C THR A 64 8.26 1.59 -9.67
N TYR A 65 8.11 0.94 -10.82
CA TYR A 65 9.00 -0.11 -11.28
C TYR A 65 9.39 0.16 -12.72
N ASN A 66 10.62 -0.18 -13.08
CA ASN A 66 11.03 -0.21 -14.47
C ASN A 66 10.54 -1.46 -15.19
N ASP A 67 10.75 -1.44 -16.51
CA ASP A 67 10.37 -2.51 -17.44
C ASP A 67 10.97 -3.87 -17.10
N LEU A 68 12.09 -3.91 -16.35
CA LEU A 68 12.77 -5.15 -15.99
C LEU A 68 12.25 -5.80 -14.71
N GLY A 69 11.41 -5.14 -13.93
CA GLY A 69 11.03 -5.69 -12.62
C GLY A 69 11.36 -4.80 -11.44
N HIS A 70 12.41 -3.98 -11.56
CA HIS A 70 13.07 -3.38 -10.41
C HIS A 70 12.32 -2.16 -9.91
N MET A 71 12.23 -2.02 -8.59
CA MET A 71 11.64 -0.85 -7.95
C MET A 71 12.52 0.37 -8.22
N GLU A 72 11.98 1.41 -8.85
CA GLU A 72 12.69 2.65 -9.11
C GLU A 72 12.43 3.68 -8.02
N GLN A 73 11.19 3.76 -7.53
CA GLN A 73 10.81 4.71 -6.49
C GLN A 73 9.96 4.02 -5.42
N LYS A 74 10.17 4.44 -4.17
CA LYS A 74 9.31 4.15 -3.03
C LYS A 74 8.94 5.46 -2.36
N LYS A 75 7.65 5.69 -2.15
CA LYS A 75 7.14 6.81 -1.36
C LYS A 75 6.32 6.27 -0.19
N LEU A 76 6.43 6.89 0.98
CA LEU A 76 5.73 6.53 2.21
C LEU A 76 5.04 7.77 2.80
N GLY A 77 3.85 7.56 3.38
CA GLY A 77 3.05 8.64 3.95
C GLY A 77 2.72 9.72 2.91
N GLY A 78 2.23 9.28 1.75
CA GLY A 78 2.18 10.08 0.54
C GLY A 78 3.60 10.29 0.01
N THR A 79 4.15 11.49 0.21
CA THR A 79 5.51 11.86 -0.21
C THR A 79 6.40 12.27 0.96
N ALA A 80 5.97 12.03 2.21
CA ALA A 80 6.72 12.41 3.41
C ALA A 80 8.12 11.78 3.42
N HIS A 81 8.24 10.54 2.95
CA HIS A 81 9.53 9.90 2.69
C HIS A 81 9.55 9.39 1.26
N SER A 82 10.61 9.71 0.54
CA SER A 82 10.83 9.19 -0.81
C SER A 82 12.23 8.59 -0.91
N SER A 83 12.34 7.50 -1.66
CA SER A 83 13.60 6.88 -2.01
C SER A 83 13.59 6.48 -3.48
N THR A 84 14.71 6.65 -4.15
CA THR A 84 14.96 6.25 -5.53
C THR A 84 16.10 5.24 -5.56
N TYR A 85 15.95 4.22 -6.38
CA TYR A 85 16.88 3.09 -6.50
C TYR A 85 17.43 3.03 -7.92
N SER A 86 18.74 2.87 -8.07
CA SER A 86 19.40 2.75 -9.37
C SER A 86 20.15 1.43 -9.45
N TYR A 87 20.19 0.84 -10.65
CA TYR A 87 20.78 -0.46 -10.90
C TYR A 87 21.75 -0.39 -12.09
N ASN A 88 22.74 -1.28 -12.11
CA ASN A 88 23.55 -1.50 -13.31
C ASN A 88 22.93 -2.55 -14.25
N ILE A 89 23.57 -2.80 -15.38
CA ILE A 89 23.11 -3.77 -16.40
C ILE A 89 23.06 -5.23 -15.91
N ARG A 90 23.64 -5.56 -14.74
CA ARG A 90 23.58 -6.87 -14.09
C ARG A 90 22.53 -6.93 -12.98
N SER A 91 21.62 -5.95 -12.94
CA SER A 91 20.59 -5.80 -11.90
C SER A 91 21.13 -5.60 -10.48
N TRP A 92 22.40 -5.20 -10.32
CA TRP A 92 22.93 -4.86 -9.01
C TRP A 92 22.54 -3.44 -8.64
N LEU A 93 22.04 -3.27 -7.41
CA LEU A 93 21.75 -1.97 -6.84
C LEU A 93 23.06 -1.16 -6.71
N THR A 94 23.12 -0.01 -7.39
CA THR A 94 24.29 0.87 -7.39
C THR A 94 24.09 2.11 -6.54
N ARG A 95 22.83 2.52 -6.28
CA ARG A 95 22.53 3.72 -5.52
C ARG A 95 21.14 3.65 -4.88
N ILE A 96 21.05 4.21 -3.67
CA ILE A 96 19.79 4.65 -3.07
C ILE A 96 19.93 6.13 -2.75
N THR A 97 18.94 6.94 -3.13
CA THR A 97 18.82 8.34 -2.70
C THR A 97 17.48 8.56 -2.05
N GLY A 98 17.40 9.39 -1.01
CA GLY A 98 16.11 9.78 -0.43
C GLY A 98 16.03 11.26 -0.10
N GLY A 99 14.81 11.74 0.13
CA GLY A 99 14.59 13.07 0.69
C GLY A 99 15.20 13.16 2.08
N LYS A 100 16.13 14.09 2.28
CA LYS A 100 16.75 14.37 3.58
C LYS A 100 15.70 15.01 4.50
N PHE A 101 15.64 14.57 5.75
CA PHE A 101 14.91 15.28 6.81
C PHE A 101 15.66 16.55 7.21
#